data_AF-A0A3L7MNH9-F1
#
_entry.id   AF-A0A3L7MNH9-F1
#
_cell.length_a   1.000
_cell.length_b   1.000
_cell.length_c   1.000
_cell.angle_alpha   90.00
_cell.angle_beta   90.00
_cell.angle_gamma   90.00
#
_symmetry.space_group_name_H-M   'P 1'
#
loop_
_entity.id
_entity.type
_entity.pdbx_description
1 polymer ?
#
loop_
_entity_poly.entity_id
_entity_poly.type
_entity_poly.pdbx_seq_one_letter_code
_entity_poly.pdbx_strand_id
1 'polypeptide(L)'
;GSVLEKYDGRRPLIPWLIRVFHNSNLTKLRQSKHDKPLGDDEADEMYWHAPEISDEHWHQEFRLAAQEWLETLSDQEKLLLGLRVRYRLTQREAASFLGIHESNVSRLTDKIRQNFVQMIEPKLLNAGWSGEDMIAFVNTEMETLILDDPRLSSESLAVLLAKKGLQAPLQNI
;
A
#
# COMPACT_ATOMS: atom_id res chain seq x y z
N GLY A 1 18.19 15.20 13.39
CA GLY A 1 16.84 15.43 12.89
C GLY A 1 16.00 14.26 13.29
N SER A 2 14.85 14.50 13.92
CA SER A 2 13.91 13.46 14.36
C SER A 2 13.45 12.65 13.14
N VAL A 3 13.27 11.35 13.30
CA VAL A 3 12.89 10.41 12.21
C VAL A 3 11.53 10.75 11.59
N LEU A 4 10.68 11.50 12.30
CA LEU A 4 9.45 12.10 11.79
C LEU A 4 9.67 13.12 10.65
N GLU A 5 10.89 13.65 10.48
CA GLU A 5 11.22 14.58 9.38
C GLU A 5 11.40 13.87 8.03
N LYS A 6 11.61 12.55 8.01
CA LYS A 6 11.86 11.79 6.76
C LYS A 6 10.60 11.12 6.18
N TYR A 7 9.58 10.88 6.99
CA TYR A 7 8.24 10.53 6.53
C TYR A 7 7.27 11.68 6.83
N ASP A 8 7.12 12.59 5.88
CA ASP A 8 6.34 13.83 6.06
C ASP A 8 4.84 13.70 5.71
N GLY A 9 4.36 12.48 5.46
CA GLY A 9 2.99 12.23 4.98
C GLY A 9 2.65 12.84 3.61
N ARG A 10 3.62 13.45 2.91
CA ARG A 10 3.43 14.07 1.59
C ARG A 10 3.58 13.09 0.43
N ARG A 11 4.17 11.91 0.66
CA ARG A 11 4.20 10.84 -0.35
C ARG A 11 2.88 10.07 -0.34
N PRO A 12 2.22 9.91 -1.50
CA PRO A 12 0.88 9.33 -1.54
C PRO A 12 0.93 7.82 -1.24
N LEU A 13 0.25 7.39 -0.17
CA LEU A 13 0.29 6.01 0.38
C LEU A 13 -0.06 4.96 -0.66
N ILE A 14 -1.05 5.20 -1.55
CA ILE A 14 -1.43 4.18 -2.54
C ILE A 14 -0.46 4.09 -3.71
N PRO A 15 0.01 5.18 -4.35
CA PRO A 15 1.14 5.12 -5.26
C PRO A 15 2.42 4.58 -4.61
N TRP A 16 2.61 4.81 -3.30
CA TRP A 16 3.73 4.24 -2.56
C TRP A 16 3.56 2.75 -2.28
N LEU A 17 2.40 2.30 -1.82
CA LEU A 17 2.02 0.88 -1.73
C LEU A 17 2.17 0.23 -3.10
N ILE A 18 1.64 0.81 -4.18
CA ILE A 18 1.83 0.31 -5.56
C ILE A 18 3.30 0.30 -5.97
N ARG A 19 4.10 1.25 -5.49
CA ARG A 19 5.55 1.27 -5.72
C ARG A 19 6.25 0.17 -4.91
N VAL A 20 5.85 -0.10 -3.66
CA VAL A 20 6.26 -1.28 -2.87
C VAL A 20 5.95 -2.56 -3.64
N PHE A 21 4.72 -2.68 -4.16
CA PHE A 21 4.22 -3.80 -4.95
C PHE A 21 4.99 -4.01 -6.28
N HIS A 22 5.37 -2.94 -6.98
CA HIS A 22 6.24 -3.05 -8.16
C HIS A 22 7.70 -3.35 -7.77
N ASN A 23 8.18 -2.82 -6.65
CA ASN A 23 9.55 -3.00 -6.16
C ASN A 23 9.82 -4.37 -5.53
N SER A 24 8.83 -5.02 -4.92
CA SER A 24 8.96 -6.38 -4.38
C SER A 24 9.17 -7.40 -5.51
N ASN A 25 8.49 -7.20 -6.65
CA ASN A 25 8.70 -7.98 -7.87
C ASN A 25 10.07 -7.71 -8.51
N LEU A 26 10.50 -6.44 -8.58
CA LEU A 26 11.83 -6.07 -9.08
C LEU A 26 12.97 -6.58 -8.19
N THR A 27 12.80 -6.56 -6.86
CA THR A 27 13.80 -7.08 -5.91
C THR A 27 13.92 -8.59 -6.01
N LYS A 28 12.79 -9.33 -6.11
CA LYS A 28 12.80 -10.78 -6.37
C LYS A 28 13.42 -11.11 -7.74
N LEU A 29 13.10 -10.33 -8.78
CA LEU A 29 13.69 -10.47 -10.12
C LEU A 29 15.20 -10.16 -10.15
N ARG A 30 15.67 -9.14 -9.43
CA ARG A 30 17.09 -8.76 -9.35
C ARG A 30 17.88 -9.69 -8.44
N GLN A 31 17.32 -10.20 -7.34
CA GLN A 31 17.90 -11.30 -6.56
C GLN A 31 18.06 -12.58 -7.40
N SER A 32 17.17 -12.82 -8.37
CA SER A 32 17.28 -13.93 -9.31
C SER A 32 18.18 -13.66 -10.54
N LYS A 33 18.56 -12.40 -10.80
CA LYS A 33 19.38 -11.99 -11.95
C LYS A 33 20.49 -11.03 -11.53
N HIS A 34 21.60 -11.61 -11.08
CA HIS A 34 22.91 -10.97 -11.22
C HIS A 34 23.28 -10.92 -12.71
N ASP A 35 23.07 -9.77 -13.37
CA ASP A 35 24.01 -9.14 -14.34
C ASP A 35 23.35 -7.95 -15.12
N LYS A 36 24.16 -6.89 -15.30
CA LYS A 36 24.00 -5.53 -15.92
C LYS A 36 23.21 -5.39 -17.26
N PRO A 37 23.03 -4.16 -17.84
CA PRO A 37 23.01 -2.78 -17.31
C PRO A 37 21.69 -2.01 -17.65
N LEU A 38 21.45 -0.89 -16.93
CA LEU A 38 20.26 -0.02 -17.01
C LEU A 38 20.29 0.89 -18.26
N GLY A 39 19.12 1.10 -18.88
CA GLY A 39 18.88 2.08 -19.94
C GLY A 39 18.01 3.24 -19.44
N ASP A 40 18.29 4.42 -20.00
CA ASP A 40 17.84 5.76 -19.61
C ASP A 40 16.32 5.91 -19.50
N ASP A 41 15.82 6.02 -18.28
CA ASP A 41 14.70 6.90 -17.93
C ASP A 41 14.91 7.30 -16.46
N GLU A 42 15.60 8.43 -16.28
CA GLU A 42 15.88 9.08 -15.01
C GLU A 42 14.57 9.49 -14.31
N ALA A 43 14.03 8.59 -13.49
CA ALA A 43 13.02 8.91 -12.49
C ALA A 43 13.52 8.50 -11.11
N ASP A 44 14.40 9.35 -10.54
CA ASP A 44 14.79 9.34 -9.12
C ASP A 44 14.89 7.93 -8.50
N GLU A 45 15.87 7.14 -8.95
CA GLU A 45 16.31 5.93 -8.25
C GLU A 45 17.05 6.31 -6.96
N MET A 46 16.33 6.86 -5.98
CA MET A 46 16.81 6.87 -4.61
C MET A 46 16.57 5.48 -4.04
N TYR A 47 17.57 4.61 -4.16
CA TYR A 47 17.67 3.32 -3.49
C TYR A 47 17.50 3.54 -1.97
N TRP A 48 16.27 3.45 -1.46
CA TRP A 48 16.03 3.38 -0.03
C TRP A 48 16.13 1.92 0.37
N HIS A 49 17.30 1.50 0.84
CA HIS A 49 17.42 0.28 1.62
C HIS A 49 16.54 0.45 2.85
N ALA A 50 15.39 -0.22 2.87
CA ALA A 50 14.56 -0.27 4.08
C ALA A 50 15.45 -0.83 5.20
N PRO A 51 15.62 -0.11 6.33
CA PRO A 51 16.35 -0.65 7.46
C PRO A 51 15.70 -1.96 7.89
N GLU A 52 16.53 -2.97 8.16
CA GLU A 52 16.07 -4.28 8.59
C GLU A 52 15.58 -4.14 10.04
N ILE A 53 14.26 -4.02 10.23
CA ILE A 53 13.69 -4.02 11.57
C ILE A 53 13.72 -5.47 12.05
N SER A 54 14.69 -5.79 12.90
CA SER A 54 14.97 -7.17 13.33
C SER A 54 14.01 -7.70 14.40
N ASP A 55 13.17 -6.85 14.99
CA ASP A 55 12.33 -7.24 16.12
C ASP A 55 10.94 -7.70 15.66
N GLU A 56 10.71 -9.01 15.74
CA GLU A 56 9.42 -9.67 15.43
C GLU A 56 8.25 -9.06 16.19
N HIS A 57 8.48 -8.51 17.39
CA HIS A 57 7.44 -7.85 18.16
C HIS A 57 6.83 -6.67 17.37
N TRP A 58 7.66 -5.83 16.76
CA TRP A 58 7.16 -4.66 16.03
C TRP A 58 6.48 -5.03 14.71
N HIS A 59 6.91 -6.12 14.07
CA HIS A 59 6.19 -6.69 12.93
C HIS A 59 4.79 -7.13 13.34
N GLN A 60 4.65 -7.81 14.47
CA GLN A 60 3.35 -8.23 14.99
C GLN A 60 2.46 -7.04 15.37
N GLU A 61 2.97 -6.07 16.12
CA GLU A 61 2.22 -4.87 16.51
C GLU A 61 1.76 -4.06 15.28
N PHE A 62 2.63 -3.92 14.29
CA PHE A 62 2.28 -3.28 13.02
C PHE A 62 1.17 -4.04 12.29
N ARG A 63 1.27 -5.37 12.17
CA ARG A 63 0.25 -6.20 11.51
C ARG A 63 -1.11 -6.07 12.19
N LEU A 64 -1.15 -6.09 13.52
CA LEU A 64 -2.38 -5.89 14.29
C LEU A 64 -2.98 -4.50 14.04
N ALA A 65 -2.16 -3.45 14.13
CA ALA A 65 -2.60 -2.08 13.87
C ALA A 65 -3.11 -1.88 12.43
N ALA A 66 -2.46 -2.51 11.45
CA ALA A 66 -2.87 -2.49 10.05
C ALA A 66 -4.17 -3.27 9.79
N GLN A 67 -4.37 -4.42 10.44
CA GLN A 67 -5.62 -5.18 10.35
C GLN A 67 -6.82 -4.40 10.91
N GLU A 68 -6.63 -3.73 12.05
CA GLU A 68 -7.63 -2.83 12.62
C GLU A 68 -7.90 -1.63 11.70
N TRP A 69 -6.85 -1.05 11.11
CA TRP A 69 -7.02 0.02 10.13
C TRP A 69 -7.88 -0.41 8.94
N LEU A 70 -7.66 -1.62 8.40
CA LEU A 70 -8.47 -2.20 7.33
C LEU A 70 -9.96 -2.36 7.72
N GLU A 71 -10.29 -2.50 9.01
CA GLU A 71 -11.69 -2.51 9.50
C GLU A 71 -12.39 -1.18 9.27
N THR A 72 -11.65 -0.08 9.37
CA THR A 72 -12.20 1.27 9.32
C THR A 72 -12.51 1.75 7.90
N LEU A 73 -11.94 1.09 6.88
CA LEU A 73 -12.14 1.48 5.50
C LEU A 73 -13.60 1.26 5.05
N SER A 74 -14.18 2.28 4.43
CA SER A 74 -15.48 2.17 3.77
C SER A 74 -15.42 1.26 2.54
N ASP A 75 -16.58 0.80 2.07
CA ASP A 75 -16.67 -0.02 0.85
C ASP A 75 -16.01 0.65 -0.36
N GLN A 76 -16.14 1.97 -0.51
CA GLN A 76 -15.50 2.70 -1.61
C GLN A 76 -13.97 2.75 -1.47
N GLU A 77 -13.47 2.87 -0.25
CA GLU A 77 -12.03 2.87 0.04
C GLU A 77 -11.43 1.48 -0.15
N LYS A 78 -12.14 0.43 0.30
CA LYS A 78 -11.79 -0.97 0.06
C LYS A 78 -11.74 -1.30 -1.43
N LEU A 79 -12.74 -0.84 -2.19
CA LEU A 79 -12.76 -0.98 -3.64
C LEU A 79 -11.56 -0.29 -4.30
N LEU A 80 -11.29 0.96 -3.96
CA LEU A 80 -10.14 1.66 -4.53
C LEU A 80 -8.83 0.95 -4.16
N LEU A 81 -8.64 0.59 -2.89
CA LEU A 81 -7.45 -0.10 -2.43
C LEU A 81 -7.28 -1.44 -3.15
N GLY A 82 -8.33 -2.26 -3.23
CA GLY A 82 -8.32 -3.54 -3.92
C GLY A 82 -8.05 -3.43 -5.42
N LEU A 83 -8.66 -2.47 -6.13
CA LEU A 83 -8.40 -2.22 -7.56
C LEU A 83 -6.95 -1.81 -7.82
N ARG A 84 -6.41 -0.95 -6.97
CA ARG A 84 -5.04 -0.43 -7.08
C ARG A 84 -4.01 -1.48 -6.72
N VAL A 85 -4.31 -2.31 -5.72
CA VAL A 85 -3.39 -3.30 -5.17
C VAL A 85 -3.56 -4.65 -5.85
N ARG A 86 -4.68 -5.33 -5.66
CA ARG A 86 -4.89 -6.69 -6.16
C ARG A 86 -4.95 -6.74 -7.68
N TYR A 87 -5.66 -5.80 -8.29
CA TYR A 87 -5.84 -5.75 -9.75
C TYR A 87 -4.82 -4.84 -10.45
N ARG A 88 -3.88 -4.24 -9.71
CA ARG A 88 -2.77 -3.42 -10.23
C ARG A 88 -3.20 -2.27 -11.15
N LEU A 89 -4.44 -1.79 -11.03
CA LEU A 89 -4.93 -0.71 -11.88
C LEU A 89 -4.16 0.60 -11.59
N THR A 90 -3.84 1.33 -12.64
CA THR A 90 -3.38 2.72 -12.54
C THR A 90 -4.48 3.61 -11.95
N GLN A 91 -4.13 4.84 -11.53
CA GLN A 91 -5.11 5.77 -10.98
C GLN A 91 -6.18 6.11 -12.02
N ARG A 92 -5.75 6.30 -13.26
CA ARG A 92 -6.63 6.54 -14.41
C ARG A 92 -7.53 5.35 -14.71
N GLU A 93 -6.99 4.13 -14.72
CA GLU A 93 -7.80 2.92 -14.93
C GLU A 93 -8.81 2.73 -13.81
N ALA A 94 -8.41 2.88 -12.54
CA ALA A 94 -9.33 2.80 -11.41
C ALA A 94 -10.41 3.89 -11.47
N ALA A 95 -10.07 5.12 -11.88
CA ALA A 95 -11.02 6.21 -12.06
C ALA A 95 -12.04 5.88 -13.15
N SER A 96 -11.56 5.46 -14.33
CA SER A 96 -12.40 5.06 -15.45
C SER A 96 -13.28 3.87 -15.09
N PHE A 97 -12.73 2.89 -14.37
CA PHE A 97 -13.42 1.67 -13.97
C PHE A 97 -14.53 1.93 -12.95
N LEU A 98 -14.29 2.82 -11.98
CA LEU A 98 -15.28 3.21 -10.99
C LEU A 98 -16.28 4.28 -11.51
N GLY A 99 -16.09 4.78 -12.74
CA GLY A 99 -16.92 5.85 -13.30
C GLY A 99 -16.81 7.17 -12.54
N ILE A 100 -15.63 7.46 -11.97
CA ILE A 100 -15.37 8.69 -11.20
C ILE A 100 -14.22 9.50 -11.80
N HIS A 101 -14.17 10.79 -11.51
CA HIS A 101 -13.04 11.63 -11.92
C HIS A 101 -11.74 11.22 -11.22
N GLU A 102 -10.60 11.34 -11.91
CA GLU A 102 -9.28 11.05 -11.36
C GLU A 102 -8.96 11.89 -10.11
N SER A 103 -9.49 13.11 -10.02
CA SER A 103 -9.38 13.98 -8.84
C SER A 103 -10.06 13.38 -7.60
N ASN A 104 -11.15 12.63 -7.78
CA ASN A 104 -11.80 11.90 -6.69
C ASN A 104 -10.97 10.69 -6.25
N VAL A 105 -10.32 9.99 -7.18
CA VAL A 105 -9.39 8.91 -6.84
C VAL A 105 -8.21 9.43 -6.03
N SER A 106 -7.66 10.60 -6.39
CA SER A 106 -6.61 11.26 -5.61
C SER A 106 -7.09 11.57 -4.19
N ARG A 107 -8.22 12.26 -4.05
CA ARG A 107 -8.76 12.62 -2.73
C ARG A 107 -9.05 11.40 -1.86
N LEU A 108 -9.58 10.33 -2.45
CA LEU A 108 -9.87 9.09 -1.73
C LEU A 108 -8.58 8.39 -1.31
N THR A 109 -7.57 8.36 -2.19
CA THR A 109 -6.22 7.90 -1.85
C THR A 109 -5.61 8.69 -0.69
N ASP A 110 -5.79 10.02 -0.70
CA ASP A 110 -5.31 10.89 0.36
C ASP A 110 -6.01 10.64 1.68
N LYS A 111 -7.33 10.42 1.65
CA LYS A 111 -8.11 10.07 2.82
C LYS A 111 -7.68 8.73 3.42
N ILE A 112 -7.51 7.69 2.60
CA ILE A 112 -7.01 6.37 3.02
C ILE A 112 -5.64 6.52 3.68
N ARG A 113 -4.74 7.33 3.10
CA ARG A 113 -3.42 7.64 3.68
C ARG A 113 -3.53 8.29 5.05
N GLN A 114 -4.29 9.39 5.14
CA GLN A 114 -4.38 10.17 6.36
C GLN A 114 -4.92 9.31 7.50
N ASN A 115 -5.94 8.50 7.22
CA ASN A 115 -6.52 7.58 8.18
C ASN A 115 -5.51 6.48 8.61
N PHE A 116 -4.73 5.93 7.69
CA PHE A 116 -3.66 4.97 8.02
C PHE A 116 -2.67 5.55 9.04
N VAL A 117 -2.12 6.73 8.74
CA VAL A 117 -1.12 7.39 9.60
C VAL A 117 -1.74 7.73 10.96
N GLN A 118 -2.93 8.32 10.97
CA GLN A 118 -3.64 8.69 12.20
C GLN A 118 -3.97 7.50 13.11
N MET A 119 -4.07 6.29 12.57
CA MET A 119 -4.37 5.10 13.35
C MET A 119 -3.13 4.33 13.81
N ILE A 120 -2.17 4.13 12.91
CA ILE A 120 -1.04 3.22 13.17
C ILE A 120 0.05 3.91 13.98
N GLU A 121 0.33 5.18 13.69
CA GLU A 121 1.39 5.92 14.40
C GLU A 121 1.13 5.99 15.91
N PRO A 122 -0.06 6.41 16.40
CA PRO A 122 -0.31 6.45 17.85
C PRO A 122 -0.28 5.06 18.50
N LYS A 123 -0.73 4.01 17.79
CA LYS A 123 -0.70 2.64 18.32
C LYS A 123 0.72 2.16 18.59
N LEU A 124 1.60 2.31 17.60
CA LEU A 124 3.00 1.90 17.75
C LEU A 124 3.71 2.74 18.81
N LEU A 125 3.53 4.07 18.81
CA LEU A 125 4.12 4.95 19.81
C LEU A 125 3.65 4.59 21.24
N ASN A 126 2.35 4.32 21.42
CA ASN A 126 1.80 3.91 22.72
C ASN A 126 2.29 2.53 23.16
N ALA A 127 2.60 1.63 22.22
CA ALA A 127 3.21 0.33 22.50
C ALA A 127 4.70 0.45 22.88
N GLY A 128 5.30 1.64 22.80
CA GLY A 128 6.68 1.91 23.19
C GLY A 128 7.64 2.00 22.01
N TRP A 129 7.13 2.06 20.77
CA TRP A 129 7.97 2.21 19.60
C TRP A 129 8.63 3.58 19.60
N SER A 130 9.95 3.59 19.38
CA SER A 130 10.76 4.81 19.42
C SER A 130 10.61 5.69 18.17
N GLY A 131 9.81 5.26 17.18
CA GLY A 131 9.58 5.99 15.94
C GLY A 131 10.70 5.80 14.91
N GLU A 132 11.33 4.61 14.87
CA GLU A 132 12.21 4.22 13.76
C GLU A 132 11.43 4.17 12.42
N ASP A 133 12.04 3.79 11.30
CA ASP A 133 11.44 3.99 9.97
C ASP A 133 10.18 3.11 9.72
N MET A 134 8.97 3.65 9.94
CA MET A 134 7.68 2.94 9.68
C MET A 134 7.58 2.39 8.26
N ILE A 135 8.28 3.04 7.32
CA ILE A 135 8.32 2.68 5.91
C ILE A 135 8.81 1.25 5.73
N ALA A 136 9.69 0.76 6.58
CA ALA A 136 10.17 -0.62 6.51
C ALA A 136 9.02 -1.62 6.69
N PHE A 137 8.15 -1.44 7.69
CA PHE A 137 7.01 -2.34 7.89
C PHE A 137 5.99 -2.26 6.78
N VAL A 138 5.71 -1.06 6.27
CA VAL A 138 4.76 -0.97 5.15
C VAL A 138 5.36 -1.60 3.88
N ASN A 139 6.68 -1.53 3.69
CA ASN A 139 7.35 -2.20 2.57
C ASN A 139 7.29 -3.73 2.66
N THR A 140 7.38 -4.30 3.87
CA THR A 140 7.47 -5.76 4.04
C THR A 140 6.11 -6.41 4.30
N GLU A 141 5.23 -5.76 5.07
CA GLU A 141 4.01 -6.37 5.60
C GLU A 141 2.76 -6.02 4.80
N MET A 142 2.61 -4.77 4.35
CA MET A 142 1.31 -4.29 3.85
C MET A 142 0.88 -4.94 2.54
N GLU A 143 1.82 -5.42 1.73
CA GLU A 143 1.48 -6.18 0.53
C GLU A 143 0.74 -7.46 0.89
N THR A 144 1.38 -8.29 1.71
CA THR A 144 0.84 -9.57 2.16
C THR A 144 -0.45 -9.36 2.95
N LEU A 145 -0.48 -8.40 3.87
CA LEU A 145 -1.68 -8.09 4.64
C LEU A 145 -2.88 -7.74 3.76
N ILE A 146 -2.71 -6.88 2.74
CA ILE A 146 -3.82 -6.51 1.86
C ILE A 146 -4.25 -7.69 0.97
N LEU A 147 -3.30 -8.51 0.50
CA LEU A 147 -3.59 -9.64 -0.37
C LEU A 147 -4.22 -10.83 0.39
N ASP A 148 -3.93 -10.98 1.67
CA ASP A 148 -4.47 -12.06 2.50
C ASP A 148 -5.72 -11.64 3.28
N ASP A 149 -6.04 -10.34 3.34
CA ASP A 149 -7.23 -9.86 4.04
C ASP A 149 -8.52 -10.35 3.34
N PRO A 150 -9.41 -11.08 4.04
CA PRO A 150 -10.61 -11.65 3.44
C PRO A 150 -11.59 -10.58 2.92
N ARG A 151 -11.54 -9.35 3.46
CA ARG A 151 -12.38 -8.22 3.03
C ARG A 151 -11.88 -7.57 1.74
N LEU A 152 -10.61 -7.81 1.41
CA LEU A 152 -9.96 -7.39 0.17
C LEU A 152 -9.66 -8.58 -0.77
N SER A 153 -10.24 -9.75 -0.50
CA SER A 153 -10.23 -10.90 -1.41
C SER A 153 -10.90 -10.57 -2.76
N SER A 154 -10.58 -11.35 -3.79
CA SER A 154 -11.22 -11.22 -5.11
C SER A 154 -12.74 -11.32 -5.01
N GLU A 155 -13.24 -12.22 -4.17
CA GLU A 155 -14.64 -12.52 -3.98
C GLU A 155 -15.35 -11.38 -3.27
N SER A 156 -14.78 -10.88 -2.16
CA SER A 156 -15.32 -9.73 -1.44
C SER A 156 -15.37 -8.47 -2.31
N LEU A 157 -14.30 -8.22 -3.08
CA LEU A 157 -14.26 -7.09 -4.02
C LEU A 157 -15.29 -7.27 -5.15
N ALA A 158 -15.47 -8.49 -5.67
CA ALA A 158 -16.49 -8.77 -6.68
C ALA A 158 -17.90 -8.49 -6.16
N VAL A 159 -18.20 -8.84 -4.90
CA VAL A 159 -19.49 -8.50 -4.26
C VAL A 159 -19.67 -6.98 -4.16
N LEU A 160 -18.64 -6.25 -3.73
CA LEU A 160 -18.70 -4.79 -3.65
C LEU A 160 -18.87 -4.12 -5.02
N LEU A 161 -18.25 -4.66 -6.07
CA LEU A 161 -18.40 -4.20 -7.45
C LEU A 161 -19.78 -4.51 -8.01
N ALA A 162 -20.31 -5.71 -7.74
CA ALA A 162 -21.64 -6.11 -8.19
C ALA A 162 -22.74 -5.21 -7.62
N LYS A 163 -22.62 -4.75 -6.36
CA LYS A 163 -23.51 -3.74 -5.76
C LYS A 163 -23.52 -2.41 -6.54
N LYS A 164 -22.46 -2.12 -7.30
CA LYS A 164 -22.32 -0.95 -8.17
C LYS A 164 -22.65 -1.26 -9.64
N GLY A 165 -23.12 -2.47 -9.96
CA GLY A 165 -23.37 -2.91 -11.34
C GLY A 165 -22.10 -3.17 -12.15
N LEU A 166 -20.94 -3.36 -11.49
CA LEU A 166 -19.65 -3.61 -12.12
C LEU A 166 -19.23 -5.07 -11.91
N GLN A 167 -18.42 -5.58 -12.84
CA GLN A 167 -17.77 -6.90 -12.72
C GLN A 167 -16.30 -6.70 -12.38
N ALA A 168 -15.70 -7.64 -11.63
CA ALA A 168 -14.29 -7.57 -11.28
C ALA A 168 -13.39 -7.54 -12.54
N PRO A 169 -12.28 -6.77 -12.54
CA PRO A 169 -11.30 -6.85 -13.61
C PRO A 169 -10.73 -8.26 -13.72
N LEU A 170 -10.30 -8.65 -14.92
CA LEU A 170 -9.44 -9.82 -15.08
C LEU A 170 -8.14 -9.56 -14.29
N GLN A 171 -7.73 -10.52 -13.46
CA GLN A 171 -6.44 -10.43 -12.80
C GLN A 171 -5.35 -10.52 -13.88
N ASN A 172 -4.51 -9.49 -13.98
CA ASN A 172 -3.30 -9.57 -14.78
C ASN A 172 -2.33 -10.51 -14.02
N ILE A 173 -2.28 -11.77 -14.46
CA ILE A 173 -1.33 -12.80 -13.99
C ILE A 173 0.03 -12.54 -14.66
#